data_AF-A0A7J9MFC3-F1
#
_entry.id   AF-A0A7J9MFC3-F1
#
_cell.length_a   1.000
_cell.length_b   1.000
_cell.length_c   1.000
_cell.angle_alpha   90.00
_cell.angle_beta   90.00
_cell.angle_gamma   90.00
#
_symmetry.space_group_name_H-M   'P 1'
#
loop_
_entity.id
_entity.type
_entity.pdbx_description
1 polymer ?
#
loop_
_entity_poly.entity_id
_entity_poly.type
_entity_poly.pdbx_seq_one_letter_code
_entity_poly.pdbx_strand_id
1 'polypeptide(L)'
;MIARKILELQLRRIGVFAAEETISSHPKLDRCFRILWANHGDDISIQYSGTAALKGDVVRSGQRRVQGILRDRYISFKRYYLNNFSDGTKQDAIDLLQGHYKVSVGGDITPPSQTGGLEAIASFPLALCLVLIGLLLTTMSLGQVGNDPRHLLFSVVWGSISVGIASFVRAKGRIFCNRPRLQLHDKPGY
;
A
#
# COMPACT_ATOMS: atom_id res chain seq x y z
N MET A 1 -2.83 -25.99 6.22
CA MET A 1 -2.96 -27.47 6.25
C MET A 1 -3.14 -28.03 7.65
N ILE A 2 -2.42 -27.52 8.66
CA ILE A 2 -2.57 -27.96 10.05
C ILE A 2 -3.99 -27.79 10.59
N ALA A 3 -4.57 -26.59 10.49
CA ALA A 3 -5.92 -26.33 10.97
C ALA A 3 -7.00 -27.24 10.36
N ARG A 4 -6.83 -27.60 9.07
CA ARG A 4 -7.72 -28.55 8.37
C ARG A 4 -7.62 -29.93 9.01
N LYS A 5 -6.40 -30.42 9.24
CA LYS A 5 -6.16 -31.73 9.86
C LYS A 5 -6.67 -31.80 11.29
N ILE A 6 -6.45 -30.74 12.07
CA ILE A 6 -6.98 -30.66 13.44
C ILE A 6 -8.51 -30.69 13.43
N LEU A 7 -9.16 -29.93 12.53
CA LEU A 7 -10.61 -29.93 12.41
C LEU A 7 -11.15 -31.31 11.99
N GLU A 8 -10.51 -32.00 11.03
CA GLU A 8 -10.86 -33.37 10.66
C GLU A 8 -10.78 -34.34 11.85
N LEU A 9 -9.71 -34.26 12.65
CA LEU A 9 -9.57 -35.07 13.86
C LEU A 9 -10.66 -34.77 14.90
N GLN A 10 -10.99 -33.50 15.10
CA GLN A 10 -12.04 -33.08 16.02
C GLN A 10 -13.42 -33.60 15.57
N LEU A 11 -13.76 -33.49 14.28
CA LEU A 11 -15.03 -33.97 13.73
C LEU A 11 -15.18 -35.49 13.82
N ARG A 12 -14.08 -36.24 13.67
CA ARG A 12 -14.07 -37.70 13.89
C ARG A 12 -14.28 -38.05 15.36
N ARG A 13 -13.63 -37.32 16.28
CA ARG A 13 -13.73 -37.57 17.72
C ARG A 13 -15.16 -37.37 18.25
N ILE A 14 -15.92 -36.44 17.67
CA ILE A 14 -17.32 -36.19 18.04
C ILE A 14 -18.32 -37.07 17.26
N GLY A 15 -17.84 -38.00 16.43
CA GLY A 15 -18.68 -38.92 15.67
C GLY A 15 -19.42 -38.31 14.47
N VAL A 16 -19.07 -37.09 14.05
CA VAL A 16 -19.66 -36.45 12.86
C VAL A 16 -19.04 -37.00 11.57
N PHE A 17 -17.74 -37.32 11.60
CA PHE A 17 -17.02 -37.92 10.46
C PHE A 17 -16.65 -39.38 10.71
N ALA A 18 -16.76 -40.21 9.67
CA ALA A 18 -16.22 -41.57 9.67
C ALA A 18 -14.67 -41.58 9.64
N ALA A 19 -14.05 -42.73 9.93
CA ALA A 19 -12.59 -42.86 10.09
C ALA A 19 -11.78 -42.36 8.87
N GLU A 20 -12.29 -42.57 7.66
CA GLU A 20 -11.66 -42.14 6.40
C GLU A 20 -12.24 -40.85 5.82
N GLU A 21 -13.26 -40.28 6.45
CA GLU A 21 -13.94 -39.10 5.93
C GLU A 21 -13.10 -37.84 6.13
N THR A 22 -13.09 -36.97 5.12
CA THR A 22 -12.30 -35.74 5.11
C THR A 22 -13.18 -34.54 4.77
N ILE A 23 -12.68 -33.34 5.05
CA ILE A 23 -13.42 -32.12 4.69
C ILE A 23 -13.60 -32.03 3.17
N SER A 24 -12.66 -32.56 2.38
CA SER A 24 -12.73 -32.60 0.91
C SER A 24 -13.90 -33.43 0.39
N SER A 25 -14.37 -34.43 1.15
CA SER A 25 -15.56 -35.22 0.82
C SER A 25 -16.85 -34.41 0.90
N HIS A 26 -16.82 -33.24 1.54
CA HIS A 26 -17.97 -32.36 1.77
C HIS A 26 -17.76 -30.99 1.11
N PRO A 27 -18.20 -30.80 -0.15
CA PRO A 27 -17.93 -29.57 -0.92
C PRO A 27 -18.41 -28.28 -0.24
N LYS A 28 -19.55 -28.33 0.46
CA LYS A 28 -20.08 -27.16 1.20
C LYS A 28 -19.17 -26.78 2.37
N LEU A 29 -18.77 -27.76 3.18
CA LEU A 29 -17.89 -27.55 4.33
C LEU A 29 -16.50 -27.10 3.88
N ASP A 30 -15.94 -27.72 2.84
CA ASP A 30 -14.64 -27.32 2.29
C ASP A 30 -14.66 -25.86 1.81
N ARG A 31 -15.71 -25.47 1.08
CA ARG A 31 -15.88 -24.08 0.64
C ARG A 31 -15.99 -23.12 1.82
N CYS A 32 -16.80 -23.43 2.83
CA CYS A 32 -16.93 -22.61 4.03
C CYS A 32 -15.58 -22.46 4.76
N PHE A 33 -14.85 -23.56 4.94
CA PHE A 33 -13.54 -23.55 5.58
C PHE A 33 -12.54 -22.65 4.83
N ARG A 34 -12.51 -22.75 3.50
CA ARG A 34 -11.63 -21.93 2.67
C ARG A 34 -11.98 -20.46 2.67
N ILE A 35 -13.28 -20.12 2.68
CA ILE A 35 -13.75 -18.74 2.80
C ILE A 35 -13.38 -18.16 4.17
N LEU A 36 -13.60 -18.92 5.25
CA LEU A 36 -13.25 -18.52 6.61
C LEU A 36 -11.76 -18.16 6.71
N TRP A 37 -10.89 -19.04 6.24
CA TRP A 37 -9.44 -18.80 6.26
C TRP A 37 -9.00 -17.65 5.36
N ALA A 38 -9.66 -17.47 4.21
CA ALA A 38 -9.39 -16.33 3.33
C ALA A 38 -9.79 -15.00 3.98
N ASN A 39 -10.93 -14.95 4.68
CA ASN A 39 -11.39 -13.75 5.37
C ASN A 39 -10.49 -13.43 6.56
N HIS A 40 -10.11 -14.44 7.35
CA HIS A 40 -9.17 -14.26 8.45
C HIS A 40 -7.81 -13.70 7.97
N GLY A 41 -7.28 -14.22 6.86
CA GLY A 41 -6.07 -13.67 6.24
C GLY A 41 -6.23 -12.23 5.75
N ASP A 42 -7.39 -11.87 5.23
CA ASP A 42 -7.71 -10.49 4.85
C ASP A 42 -7.73 -9.56 6.06
N ASP A 43 -8.33 -9.97 7.18
CA ASP A 43 -8.41 -9.17 8.40
C ASP A 43 -7.03 -8.90 9.00
N ILE A 44 -6.17 -9.93 9.09
CA ILE A 44 -4.77 -9.75 9.53
C ILE A 44 -4.04 -8.79 8.59
N SER A 45 -4.24 -8.94 7.28
CA SER A 45 -3.60 -8.06 6.30
C SER A 45 -4.06 -6.61 6.42
N ILE A 46 -5.34 -6.38 6.72
CA ILE A 46 -5.89 -5.04 6.93
C ILE A 46 -5.27 -4.40 8.18
N GLN A 47 -5.06 -5.17 9.25
CA GLN A 47 -4.48 -4.65 10.48
C GLN A 47 -3.06 -4.10 10.27
N TYR A 48 -2.17 -4.83 9.57
CA TYR A 48 -0.79 -4.38 9.40
C TYR A 48 -0.59 -3.47 8.19
N SER A 49 -1.26 -3.72 7.05
CA SER A 49 -1.00 -2.97 5.80
C SER A 49 -2.15 -2.07 5.36
N GLY A 50 -3.27 -2.05 6.09
CA GLY A 50 -4.48 -1.31 5.70
C GLY A 50 -5.18 -1.85 4.44
N THR A 51 -4.81 -3.04 3.96
CA THR A 51 -5.37 -3.67 2.76
C THR A 51 -5.55 -5.17 2.92
N ALA A 52 -6.53 -5.74 2.23
CA ALA A 52 -6.79 -7.18 2.21
C ALA A 52 -5.60 -7.99 1.64
N ALA A 53 -5.60 -9.30 1.86
CA ALA A 53 -4.53 -10.16 1.38
C ALA A 53 -4.54 -10.27 -0.15
N LEU A 54 -3.35 -10.43 -0.72
CA LEU A 54 -3.20 -10.69 -2.15
C LEU A 54 -3.54 -12.15 -2.46
N LYS A 55 -3.97 -12.43 -3.69
CA LYS A 55 -4.30 -13.79 -4.15
C LYS A 55 -5.39 -14.49 -3.34
N GLY A 56 -6.28 -13.73 -2.70
CA GLY A 56 -7.42 -14.29 -1.96
C GLY A 56 -8.39 -15.11 -2.83
N ASP A 57 -8.37 -14.91 -4.15
CA ASP A 57 -9.16 -15.70 -5.12
C ASP A 57 -8.68 -17.15 -5.23
N VAL A 58 -7.37 -17.38 -5.15
CA VAL A 58 -6.79 -18.74 -5.14
C VAL A 58 -7.23 -19.48 -3.88
N VAL A 59 -7.23 -18.83 -2.72
CA VAL A 59 -7.68 -19.46 -1.47
C VAL A 59 -9.17 -19.78 -1.52
N ARG A 60 -10.01 -18.84 -2.01
CA ARG A 60 -11.48 -18.96 -2.02
C ARG A 60 -12.06 -19.84 -3.12
N SER A 61 -11.50 -19.76 -4.33
CA SER A 61 -12.02 -20.47 -5.51
C SER A 61 -11.09 -21.56 -6.02
N GLY A 62 -9.80 -21.57 -5.62
CA GLY A 62 -8.87 -22.66 -5.95
C GLY A 62 -8.24 -22.49 -7.32
N GLN A 63 -8.73 -21.50 -8.07
CA GLN A 63 -8.29 -21.13 -9.39
C GLN A 63 -8.03 -19.63 -9.43
N ARG A 64 -7.04 -19.24 -10.22
CA ARG A 64 -6.69 -17.84 -10.44
C ARG A 64 -7.67 -17.23 -11.46
N ARG A 65 -8.35 -16.14 -11.10
CA ARG A 65 -9.26 -15.43 -12.00
C ARG A 65 -8.65 -14.13 -12.51
N VAL A 66 -8.95 -13.73 -13.75
CA VAL A 66 -8.49 -12.44 -14.33
C VAL A 66 -8.96 -11.25 -13.48
N GLN A 67 -10.20 -11.29 -12.99
CA GLN A 67 -10.71 -10.31 -12.02
C GLN A 67 -9.88 -10.28 -10.73
N GLY A 68 -9.39 -11.43 -10.27
CA GLY A 68 -8.50 -11.53 -9.11
C GLY A 68 -7.15 -10.88 -9.35
N ILE A 69 -6.59 -11.01 -10.56
CA ILE A 69 -5.36 -10.33 -10.97
C ILE A 69 -5.54 -8.80 -10.95
N LEU A 70 -6.65 -8.29 -11.49
CA LEU A 70 -6.94 -6.85 -11.47
C LEU A 70 -7.12 -6.32 -10.04
N ARG A 71 -7.84 -7.07 -9.20
CA ARG A 71 -8.01 -6.76 -7.78
C ARG A 71 -6.67 -6.71 -7.05
N ASP A 72 -5.79 -7.67 -7.30
CA ASP A 72 -4.46 -7.71 -6.71
C ASP A 72 -3.59 -6.51 -7.11
N ARG A 73 -3.69 -6.05 -8.38
CA ARG A 73 -3.00 -4.82 -8.81
C ARG A 73 -3.49 -3.61 -8.03
N TYR A 74 -4.81 -3.47 -7.86
CA TYR A 74 -5.39 -2.39 -7.07
C TYR A 74 -4.97 -2.45 -5.59
N ILE A 75 -5.05 -3.64 -4.96
CA ILE A 75 -4.60 -3.86 -3.58
C ILE A 75 -3.12 -3.51 -3.41
N SER A 76 -2.27 -3.91 -4.37
CA SER A 76 -0.84 -3.63 -4.34
C SER A 76 -0.56 -2.13 -4.43
N PHE A 77 -1.25 -1.42 -5.33
CA PHE A 77 -1.15 0.04 -5.43
C PHE A 77 -1.61 0.74 -4.15
N LYS A 78 -2.76 0.34 -3.61
CA LYS A 78 -3.29 0.88 -2.35
C LYS A 78 -2.33 0.63 -1.19
N ARG A 79 -1.74 -0.57 -1.11
CA ARG A 79 -0.74 -0.91 -0.09
C ARG A 79 0.52 -0.06 -0.24
N TYR A 80 1.02 0.11 -1.46
CA TYR A 80 2.16 1.00 -1.74
C TYR A 80 1.87 2.43 -1.27
N TYR A 81 0.67 2.95 -1.58
CA TYR A 81 0.28 4.29 -1.16
C TYR A 81 0.20 4.41 0.37
N LEU A 82 -0.55 3.52 1.04
CA LEU A 82 -0.71 3.57 2.50
C LEU A 82 0.62 3.45 3.22
N ASN A 83 1.49 2.53 2.79
CA ASN A 83 2.80 2.30 3.38
C ASN A 83 3.75 3.50 3.21
N ASN A 84 3.64 4.26 2.12
CA ASN A 84 4.54 5.39 1.87
C ASN A 84 3.99 6.73 2.38
N PHE A 85 2.67 6.92 2.42
CA PHE A 85 2.06 8.24 2.65
C PHE A 85 1.20 8.32 3.91
N SER A 86 0.81 7.21 4.52
CA SER A 86 -0.01 7.20 5.74
C SER A 86 0.66 6.52 6.92
N ASP A 87 1.70 5.72 6.67
CA ASP A 87 2.30 4.87 7.68
C ASP A 87 3.04 5.65 8.77
N GLY A 88 3.77 6.70 8.42
CA GLY A 88 4.50 7.54 9.39
C GLY A 88 3.61 8.09 10.51
N THR A 89 2.46 8.66 10.15
CA THR A 89 1.50 9.18 11.14
C THR A 89 0.86 8.07 11.98
N LYS A 90 0.65 6.88 11.41
CA LYS A 90 0.14 5.73 12.19
C LYS A 90 1.17 5.27 13.21
N GLN A 91 2.44 5.19 12.82
CA GLN A 91 3.52 4.84 13.72
C GLN A 91 3.67 5.86 14.85
N ASP A 92 3.59 7.16 14.53
CA ASP A 92 3.59 8.23 15.54
C ASP A 92 2.45 8.07 16.55
N ALA A 93 1.23 7.74 16.08
CA ALA A 93 0.09 7.52 16.97
C ALA A 93 0.28 6.27 17.87
N ILE A 94 0.88 5.19 17.34
CA ILE A 94 1.19 3.98 18.09
C ILE A 94 2.26 4.29 19.16
N ASP A 95 3.34 4.99 18.79
CA ASP A 95 4.43 5.34 19.69
C ASP A 95 3.95 6.26 20.83
N LEU A 96 3.03 7.19 20.52
CA LEU A 96 2.39 8.04 21.52
C LEU A 96 1.51 7.24 22.49
N LEU A 97 0.70 6.31 21.98
CA LEU A 97 -0.16 5.47 22.82
C LEU A 97 0.63 4.49 23.70
N GLN A 98 1.75 3.97 23.20
CA GLN A 98 2.64 3.06 23.93
C GLN A 98 3.53 3.79 24.95
N GLY A 99 3.49 5.13 24.99
CA GLY A 99 4.31 5.92 25.90
C GLY A 99 5.79 5.97 25.53
N HIS A 100 6.14 5.65 24.28
CA HIS A 100 7.51 5.75 23.76
C HIS A 100 7.93 7.22 23.56
N TYR A 101 6.98 8.16 23.51
CA TYR A 101 7.25 9.58 23.47
C TYR A 101 7.21 10.22 24.87
N LYS A 102 8.34 10.76 25.32
CA LYS A 102 8.43 11.54 26.56
C LYS A 102 8.13 13.00 26.26
N VAL A 103 6.97 13.49 26.72
CA VAL A 103 6.66 14.92 26.69
C VAL A 103 7.53 15.62 27.74
N SER A 104 8.48 16.45 27.30
CA SER A 104 9.21 17.35 28.19
C SER A 104 8.26 18.44 28.68
N VAL A 105 7.80 18.35 29.93
CA VAL A 105 6.84 19.31 30.53
C VAL A 105 7.51 20.59 31.07
N GLY A 106 8.80 20.81 30.79
CA GLY A 106 9.52 22.00 31.28
C GLY A 106 10.56 22.52 30.31
N GLY A 107 10.32 23.72 29.79
CA GLY A 107 11.23 24.46 28.91
C GLY A 107 10.65 24.62 27.51
N ASP A 108 10.08 25.81 27.26
CA ASP A 108 9.64 26.37 25.98
C ASP A 108 8.93 25.42 25.01
N ILE A 109 7.64 25.69 24.77
CA ILE A 109 6.89 25.12 23.66
C ILE A 109 7.49 25.70 22.36
N THR A 110 8.68 25.26 21.97
CA THR A 110 9.09 25.31 20.57
C THR A 110 8.33 24.18 19.89
N PRO A 111 7.35 24.47 19.02
CA PRO A 111 6.74 23.44 18.20
C PRO A 111 7.87 22.67 17.50
N PRO A 112 7.79 21.33 17.39
CA PRO A 112 8.80 20.56 16.70
C PRO A 112 9.01 21.22 15.34
N SER A 113 10.25 21.67 15.07
CA SER A 113 10.55 22.53 13.95
C SER A 113 9.86 21.94 12.72
N GLN A 114 8.89 22.69 12.18
CA GLN A 114 8.31 22.41 10.88
C GLN A 114 9.46 22.50 9.89
N THR A 115 10.15 21.38 9.70
CA THR A 115 11.35 21.32 8.90
C THR A 115 10.87 21.33 7.47
N GLY A 116 10.79 22.54 6.92
CA GLY A 116 10.74 22.80 5.49
C GLY A 116 9.34 23.04 4.94
N GLY A 117 9.04 24.29 4.60
CA GLY A 117 7.88 24.70 3.79
C GLY A 117 7.78 24.01 2.42
N LEU A 118 8.77 23.22 2.01
CA LEU A 118 8.70 22.31 0.86
C LEU A 118 7.95 21.01 1.17
N GLU A 119 8.01 20.46 2.39
CA GLU A 119 7.27 19.24 2.76
C GLU A 119 5.76 19.48 2.86
N ALA A 120 5.35 20.71 3.21
CA ALA A 120 3.95 21.11 3.22
C ALA A 120 3.34 21.26 1.81
N ILE A 121 4.18 21.49 0.79
CA ILE A 121 3.78 21.73 -0.61
C ILE A 121 4.03 20.48 -1.48
N ALA A 122 4.99 19.63 -1.12
CA ALA A 122 5.38 18.43 -1.84
C ALA A 122 4.39 17.27 -1.65
N SER A 123 3.18 17.41 -2.19
CA SER A 123 2.24 16.30 -2.28
C SER A 123 2.55 15.44 -3.50
N PHE A 124 2.84 14.15 -3.28
CA PHE A 124 3.06 13.18 -4.36
C PHE A 124 1.92 13.15 -5.40
N PRO A 125 0.63 13.23 -5.01
CA PRO A 125 -0.47 13.33 -5.99
C PRO A 125 -0.37 14.54 -6.90
N LEU A 126 0.05 15.70 -6.38
CA LEU A 126 0.24 16.91 -7.20
C LEU A 126 1.38 16.73 -8.20
N ALA A 127 2.53 16.22 -7.76
CA ALA A 127 3.65 15.95 -8.64
C ALA A 127 3.29 14.95 -9.76
N LEU A 128 2.53 13.91 -9.42
CA LEU A 128 2.00 12.94 -10.39
C LEU A 128 1.05 13.61 -11.39
N CYS A 129 0.10 14.44 -10.93
CA CYS A 129 -0.81 15.18 -11.80
C CYS A 129 -0.05 16.09 -12.78
N LEU A 130 0.96 16.82 -12.32
CA LEU A 130 1.76 17.70 -13.17
C LEU A 130 2.51 16.92 -14.26
N VAL A 131 3.09 15.77 -13.92
CA VAL A 131 3.75 14.90 -14.89
C VAL A 131 2.76 14.34 -15.91
N LEU A 132 1.56 13.92 -15.49
CA LEU A 132 0.53 13.42 -16.39
C LEU A 132 -0.01 14.50 -17.33
N ILE A 133 -0.25 15.71 -16.81
CA ILE A 133 -0.67 16.86 -17.63
C ILE A 133 0.42 17.20 -18.65
N GLY A 134 1.68 17.27 -18.23
CA GLY A 134 2.78 17.53 -19.13
C GLY A 134 2.93 16.46 -20.22
N LEU A 135 2.80 15.17 -19.88
CA LEU A 135 2.79 14.07 -20.84
C LEU A 135 1.62 14.16 -21.83
N LEU A 136 0.41 14.51 -21.36
CA LEU A 136 -0.75 14.73 -22.22
C LEU A 136 -0.53 15.89 -23.19
N LEU A 137 0.03 17.00 -22.71
CA LEU A 137 0.37 18.14 -23.56
C LEU A 137 1.44 17.77 -24.61
N THR A 138 2.44 16.98 -24.23
CA THR A 138 3.46 16.47 -25.17
C THR A 138 2.83 15.61 -26.27
N THR A 139 1.92 14.69 -25.95
CA THR A 139 1.29 13.82 -26.96
C THR A 139 0.33 14.58 -27.87
N MET A 140 -0.46 15.52 -27.32
CA MET A 140 -1.32 16.40 -28.12
C MET A 140 -0.50 17.29 -29.06
N SER A 141 0.60 17.87 -28.56
CA SER A 141 1.48 18.71 -29.37
C SER A 141 2.21 17.90 -30.44
N LEU A 142 2.63 16.67 -30.14
CA LEU A 142 3.27 15.79 -31.12
C LEU A 142 2.33 15.40 -32.26
N GLY A 143 1.04 15.18 -31.96
CA GLY A 143 0.01 14.91 -32.97
C GLY A 143 -0.24 16.06 -33.95
N GLN A 144 0.11 17.30 -33.58
CA GLN A 144 -0.09 18.50 -34.39
C GLN A 144 1.12 18.90 -35.24
N VAL A 145 2.26 18.20 -35.09
CA VAL A 145 3.51 18.50 -35.82
C VAL A 145 3.36 18.39 -37.34
N GLY A 146 2.46 17.53 -37.84
CA GLY A 146 2.20 17.39 -39.27
C GLY A 146 1.61 18.66 -39.92
N ASN A 147 0.93 19.51 -39.15
CA ASN A 147 0.29 20.72 -39.64
C ASN A 147 1.18 21.98 -39.48
N ASP A 148 1.88 22.10 -38.35
CA ASP A 148 2.81 23.20 -38.08
C ASP A 148 4.04 22.71 -37.29
N PRO A 149 5.27 22.87 -37.81
CA PRO A 149 6.49 22.42 -37.13
C PRO A 149 6.74 23.11 -35.78
N ARG A 150 6.11 24.26 -35.49
CA ARG A 150 6.23 24.95 -34.19
C ARG A 150 5.75 24.08 -33.02
N HIS A 151 4.82 23.16 -33.25
CA HIS A 151 4.36 22.21 -32.23
C HIS A 151 5.42 21.20 -31.78
N LEU A 152 6.52 21.05 -32.52
CA LEU A 152 7.66 20.25 -32.09
C LEU A 152 8.35 20.91 -30.87
N LEU A 153 8.54 22.23 -30.92
CA LEU A 153 9.14 22.98 -29.80
C LEU A 153 8.31 22.86 -28.53
N PHE A 154 6.99 23.03 -28.64
CA PHE A 154 6.08 22.84 -27.51
C PHE A 154 6.12 21.41 -26.96
N SER A 155 6.19 20.40 -27.83
CA SER A 155 6.30 19.00 -27.41
C SER A 155 7.59 18.74 -26.61
N VAL A 156 8.73 19.26 -27.08
CA VAL A 156 10.04 19.15 -26.39
C VAL A 156 10.02 19.88 -25.04
N VAL A 157 9.42 21.06 -24.96
CA VAL A 157 9.32 21.82 -23.70
C VAL A 157 8.48 21.06 -22.68
N TRP A 158 7.25 20.66 -23.01
CA TRP A 158 6.39 19.91 -22.06
C TRP A 158 6.98 18.55 -21.69
N GLY A 159 7.66 17.90 -22.64
CA GLY A 159 8.34 16.62 -22.41
C GLY A 159 9.51 16.77 -21.44
N SER A 160 10.37 17.75 -21.65
CA SER A 160 11.53 18.03 -20.79
C SER A 160 11.11 18.45 -19.37
N ILE A 161 10.06 19.26 -19.23
CA ILE A 161 9.48 19.62 -17.92
C ILE A 161 8.98 18.36 -17.20
N SER A 162 8.23 17.49 -17.89
CA SER A 162 7.69 16.25 -17.31
C SER A 162 8.80 15.30 -16.85
N VAL A 163 9.85 15.13 -17.68
CA VAL A 163 11.03 14.31 -17.36
C VAL A 163 11.81 14.91 -16.19
N GLY A 164 11.96 16.24 -16.15
CA GLY A 164 12.63 16.95 -15.05
C GLY A 164 11.91 16.73 -13.71
N ILE A 165 10.59 16.90 -13.68
CA ILE A 165 9.77 16.67 -12.48
C ILE A 165 9.86 15.20 -12.05
N ALA A 166 9.73 14.25 -12.99
CA ALA A 166 9.83 12.82 -12.68
C ALA A 166 11.21 12.44 -12.12
N SER A 167 12.29 13.00 -12.68
CA SER A 167 13.66 12.79 -12.21
C SER A 167 13.88 13.38 -10.82
N PHE A 168 13.32 14.55 -10.54
CA PHE A 168 13.34 15.17 -9.21
C PHE A 168 12.60 14.34 -8.17
N VAL A 169 11.37 13.89 -8.47
CA VAL A 169 10.59 13.02 -7.59
C VAL A 169 11.32 11.70 -7.35
N ARG A 170 12.02 11.15 -8.36
CA ARG A 170 12.82 9.93 -8.18
C ARG A 170 14.04 10.17 -7.26
N ALA A 171 14.75 11.27 -7.45
CA ALA A 171 15.95 11.60 -6.67
C ALA A 171 15.62 12.00 -5.22
N LYS A 172 14.50 12.68 -5.01
CA LYS A 172 14.04 13.22 -3.71
C LYS A 172 12.77 12.56 -3.20
N GLY A 173 12.43 11.37 -3.69
CA GLY A 173 11.18 10.65 -3.34
C GLY A 173 10.97 10.47 -1.84
N ARG A 174 12.07 10.39 -1.10
CA ARG A 174 12.14 10.35 0.36
C ARG A 174 11.45 11.51 1.09
N ILE A 175 11.34 12.69 0.46
CA ILE A 175 10.69 13.90 0.98
C ILE A 175 9.16 13.81 0.86
N PHE A 176 8.68 13.08 -0.15
CA PHE A 176 7.25 12.94 -0.41
C PHE A 176 6.59 11.85 0.47
N CYS A 177 7.39 10.95 1.04
CA CYS A 177 6.89 9.88 1.91
C CYS A 177 6.65 10.41 3.33
N ASN A 178 5.53 10.02 3.91
CA ASN A 178 5.21 10.25 5.30
C ASN A 178 6.10 9.38 6.20
N ARG A 179 6.80 10.00 7.14
CA ARG A 179 7.71 9.32 8.07
C ARG A 179 7.32 9.58 9.50
N PRO A 180 7.61 8.62 10.41
CA PRO A 180 7.44 8.86 11.82
C PRO A 180 8.33 10.03 12.24
N ARG A 181 7.73 10.99 12.95
CA ARG A 181 8.39 12.19 13.45
C ARG A 181 8.70 12.10 14.94
N LEU A 182 8.05 11.16 15.64
CA LEU A 182 8.17 11.03 17.11
C LEU A 182 9.25 10.04 17.56
N GLN A 183 9.91 9.33 16.64
CA GLN A 183 11.04 8.47 16.99
C GLN A 183 12.24 9.31 17.43
N LEU A 184 12.44 9.39 18.76
CA LEU A 184 13.72 9.80 19.33
C LEU A 184 14.76 8.77 18.90
N HIS A 185 15.69 9.19 18.06
CA HIS A 185 16.79 8.36 17.62
C HIS A 185 17.80 8.22 18.78
N ASP A 186 17.46 7.50 19.85
CA ASP A 186 18.47 6.96 20.76
C ASP A 186 19.15 5.80 20.04
N LYS A 187 20.03 6.15 19.08
CA LYS A 187 21.14 5.27 18.71
C LYS A 187 22.11 5.32 19.89
N PRO A 188 22.27 4.25 20.70
CA PRO A 188 23.50 4.12 21.44
C PRO A 188 24.60 4.00 20.39
N GLY A 189 25.52 4.97 20.39
CA GLY A 189 26.76 4.86 19.65
C GLY A 189 27.50 3.62 20.13
N TYR A 190 27.70 2.68 19.21
CA TYR A 190 28.79 1.73 19.22
C TYR A 190 29.44 1.77 17.84
#